data_AF-A0AAV4FAP8-F1
#
_entry.id   AF-A0AAV4FAP8-F1
#
_cell.length_a   1.000
_cell.length_b   1.000
_cell.length_c   1.000
_cell.angle_alpha   90.00
_cell.angle_beta   90.00
_cell.angle_gamma   90.00
#
_symmetry.space_group_name_H-M   'P 1'
#
loop_
_entity.id
_entity.type
_entity.pdbx_description
1 polymer ?
#
loop_
_entity_poly.entity_id
_entity_poly.type
_entity_poly.pdbx_seq_one_letter_code
_entity_poly.pdbx_strand_id
1 'polypeptide(L)'
;MESTVGHPRPLKTRIITDRPSAPWMTSHIKELKTERRRAERKWRSTNLCIHKEIYRDLNRKLKNAIETAKKYFYCYKIEECVTSKALYNVANTLSGKGGSSSQGSIPQTIPADQLAERFAAAATAAAKAARSGTSPSSHRHHNSNNINNDGINQ
;
A
#
# COMPACT_ATOMS: atom_id res chain seq x y z
N MET A 1 -29.82 30.10 -42.77
CA MET A 1 -29.97 29.06 -41.74
C MET A 1 -28.58 28.50 -41.50
N GLU A 2 -27.92 28.94 -40.43
CA GLU A 2 -26.52 28.60 -40.12
C GLU A 2 -26.44 27.15 -39.60
N SER A 3 -25.78 26.26 -40.33
CA SER A 3 -25.57 24.87 -39.91
C SER A 3 -24.31 24.78 -39.05
N THR A 4 -24.48 24.63 -37.74
CA THR A 4 -23.36 24.33 -36.82
C THR A 4 -22.88 22.90 -37.03
N VAL A 5 -21.85 22.73 -37.86
CA VAL A 5 -21.08 21.48 -37.96
C VAL A 5 -20.32 21.31 -36.65
N GLY A 6 -20.78 20.38 -35.81
CA GLY A 6 -20.11 20.05 -34.56
C GLY A 6 -18.68 19.58 -34.81
N HIS A 7 -17.72 20.20 -34.11
CA HIS A 7 -16.30 19.87 -34.23
C HIS A 7 -16.07 18.37 -33.90
N PRO A 8 -15.39 17.59 -34.76
CA PRO A 8 -15.13 16.18 -34.49
C PRO A 8 -14.28 16.02 -33.23
N ARG A 9 -14.76 15.23 -32.26
CA ARG A 9 -14.00 14.93 -31.04
C ARG A 9 -12.88 13.94 -31.38
N PRO A 10 -11.61 14.22 -31.03
CA PRO A 10 -10.51 13.28 -31.30
C PRO A 10 -10.72 11.98 -30.53
N LEU A 11 -10.61 10.85 -31.24
CA LEU A 11 -10.71 9.51 -30.69
C LEU A 11 -9.48 9.25 -29.81
N LYS A 12 -9.70 9.05 -28.50
CA LYS A 12 -8.65 8.71 -27.54
C LYS A 12 -8.65 7.21 -27.32
N THR A 13 -7.60 6.51 -27.75
CA THR A 13 -7.38 5.11 -27.39
C THR A 13 -6.74 5.03 -26.01
N ARG A 14 -7.21 4.08 -25.19
CA ARG A 14 -6.60 3.78 -23.89
C ARG A 14 -6.36 2.28 -23.84
N ILE A 15 -5.17 1.89 -23.42
CA ILE A 15 -4.85 0.51 -23.10
C ILE A 15 -5.54 0.20 -21.77
N ILE A 16 -6.48 -0.74 -21.78
CA ILE A 16 -7.14 -1.22 -20.57
C ILE A 16 -6.34 -2.42 -20.08
N THR A 17 -5.72 -2.28 -18.91
CA THR A 17 -5.06 -3.42 -18.25
C THR A 17 -6.12 -4.22 -17.50
N ASP A 18 -6.30 -5.47 -17.90
CA ASP A 18 -7.15 -6.41 -17.17
C ASP A 18 -6.55 -6.70 -15.80
N ARG A 19 -7.18 -6.16 -14.75
CA ARG A 19 -6.77 -6.39 -13.37
C ARG A 19 -7.74 -7.37 -12.72
N PRO A 20 -7.35 -8.64 -12.51
CA PRO A 20 -8.23 -9.61 -11.90
C PRO A 20 -8.64 -9.13 -10.51
N SER A 21 -9.88 -9.39 -10.16
CA SER A 21 -10.36 -9.14 -8.80
C SER A 21 -9.51 -9.92 -7.81
N ALA A 22 -9.20 -9.31 -6.66
CA ALA A 22 -8.48 -10.01 -5.62
C ALA A 22 -9.25 -11.29 -5.20
N PRO A 23 -8.58 -12.42 -4.96
CA PRO A 23 -9.24 -13.69 -4.63
C PRO A 23 -10.13 -13.62 -3.38
N TRP A 24 -9.75 -12.81 -2.40
CA TRP A 24 -10.53 -12.59 -1.17
C TRP A 24 -11.68 -11.58 -1.32
N MET A 25 -11.96 -11.08 -2.54
CA MET A 25 -13.01 -10.09 -2.78
C MET A 25 -14.37 -10.73 -3.01
N THR A 26 -15.05 -11.06 -1.92
CA THR A 26 -16.39 -11.68 -1.90
C THR A 26 -17.50 -10.68 -2.29
N SER A 27 -18.68 -11.20 -2.68
CA SER A 27 -19.89 -10.41 -2.93
C SER A 27 -20.25 -9.54 -1.72
N HIS A 28 -20.19 -10.11 -0.52
CA HIS A 28 -20.44 -9.40 0.73
C HIS A 28 -19.56 -8.16 0.91
N ILE A 29 -18.25 -8.24 0.59
CA ILE A 29 -17.35 -7.09 0.63
C ILE A 29 -17.75 -6.03 -0.41
N LYS A 30 -18.20 -6.44 -1.60
CA LYS A 30 -18.66 -5.50 -2.65
C LYS A 30 -19.94 -4.78 -2.21
N GLU A 31 -20.86 -5.47 -1.57
CA GLU A 31 -22.07 -4.88 -0.97
C GLU A 31 -21.70 -3.87 0.11
N LEU A 32 -20.83 -4.24 1.06
CA LEU A 32 -20.36 -3.32 2.11
C LEU A 32 -19.66 -2.07 1.54
N LYS A 33 -18.86 -2.21 0.47
CA LYS A 33 -18.26 -1.06 -0.24
C LYS A 33 -19.32 -0.13 -0.80
N THR A 34 -20.37 -0.70 -1.37
CA THR A 34 -21.49 0.04 -1.98
C THR A 34 -22.27 0.78 -0.90
N GLU A 35 -22.64 0.11 0.19
CA GLU A 35 -23.35 0.72 1.33
C GLU A 35 -22.52 1.80 2.00
N ARG A 36 -21.23 1.56 2.25
CA ARG A 36 -20.32 2.58 2.77
C ARG A 36 -20.32 3.81 1.87
N ARG A 37 -20.30 3.64 0.54
CA ARG A 37 -20.31 4.77 -0.41
C ARG A 37 -21.66 5.49 -0.44
N ARG A 38 -22.78 4.79 -0.25
CA ARG A 38 -24.12 5.39 -0.10
C ARG A 38 -24.19 6.24 1.17
N ALA A 39 -23.78 5.69 2.31
CA ALA A 39 -23.72 6.41 3.59
C ALA A 39 -22.78 7.62 3.53
N GLU A 40 -21.61 7.48 2.91
CA GLU A 40 -20.68 8.60 2.74
C GLU A 40 -21.31 9.74 1.93
N ARG A 41 -21.96 9.43 0.79
CA ARG A 41 -22.65 10.45 -0.01
C ARG A 41 -23.75 11.14 0.78
N LYS A 42 -24.54 10.38 1.55
CA LYS A 42 -25.59 10.93 2.41
C LYS A 42 -25.02 11.83 3.50
N TRP A 43 -23.93 11.42 4.15
CA TRP A 43 -23.25 12.27 5.13
C TRP A 43 -22.72 13.56 4.50
N ARG A 44 -22.05 13.49 3.34
CA ARG A 44 -21.53 14.68 2.65
C ARG A 44 -22.62 15.65 2.19
N SER A 45 -23.83 15.17 1.88
CA SER A 45 -24.94 16.02 1.48
C SER A 45 -25.72 16.63 2.65
N THR A 46 -25.74 15.98 3.81
CA THR A 46 -26.55 16.39 4.97
C THR A 46 -25.73 17.03 6.10
N ASN A 47 -24.45 16.70 6.21
CA ASN A 47 -23.54 17.09 7.30
C ASN A 47 -24.03 16.75 8.72
N LEU A 48 -25.01 15.85 8.88
CA LEU A 48 -25.50 15.43 10.19
C LEU A 48 -24.58 14.41 10.88
N CYS A 49 -24.47 14.51 12.20
CA CYS A 49 -23.65 13.62 13.03
C CYS A 49 -24.08 12.15 12.90
N ILE A 50 -25.39 11.87 12.91
CA ILE A 50 -25.94 10.52 12.77
C ILE A 50 -25.49 9.86 11.46
N HIS A 51 -25.50 10.60 10.35
CA HIS A 51 -25.02 10.07 9.06
C HIS A 51 -23.51 9.82 9.06
N LYS A 52 -22.73 10.63 9.78
CA LYS A 52 -21.29 10.40 9.99
C LYS A 52 -21.05 9.11 10.78
N GLU A 53 -21.86 8.85 11.80
CA GLU A 53 -21.79 7.64 12.62
C GLU A 53 -22.11 6.39 11.80
N ILE A 54 -23.21 6.40 11.03
CA ILE A 54 -23.55 5.32 10.09
C ILE A 54 -22.40 5.02 9.12
N TYR A 55 -21.78 6.07 8.55
CA TYR A 55 -20.62 5.91 7.68
C TYR A 55 -19.43 5.27 8.42
N ARG A 56 -19.11 5.72 9.64
CA ARG A 56 -18.02 5.17 10.46
C ARG A 56 -18.25 3.69 10.76
N ASP A 57 -19.48 3.31 11.07
CA ASP A 57 -19.86 1.93 11.33
C ASP A 57 -19.70 1.04 10.10
N LEU A 58 -20.20 1.48 8.95
CA LEU A 58 -20.02 0.77 7.69
C LEU A 58 -18.55 0.66 7.30
N ASN A 59 -17.75 1.69 7.58
CA ASN A 59 -16.31 1.65 7.34
C ASN A 59 -15.61 0.63 8.24
N ARG A 60 -15.98 0.54 9.52
CA ARG A 60 -15.48 -0.49 10.46
C ARG A 60 -15.88 -1.90 10.01
N LYS A 61 -17.16 -2.11 9.67
CA LYS A 61 -17.67 -3.39 9.14
C LYS A 61 -16.91 -3.82 7.88
N LEU A 62 -16.69 -2.89 6.94
CA LEU A 62 -15.93 -3.17 5.73
C LEU A 62 -14.48 -3.57 6.02
N LYS A 63 -13.79 -2.84 6.92
CA LYS A 63 -12.40 -3.17 7.30
C LYS A 63 -12.32 -4.58 7.87
N ASN A 64 -13.18 -4.88 8.85
CA ASN A 64 -13.24 -6.20 9.48
C ASN A 64 -13.53 -7.30 8.45
N ALA A 65 -14.50 -7.08 7.55
CA ALA A 65 -14.83 -8.06 6.50
C ALA A 65 -13.64 -8.33 5.56
N ILE A 66 -12.89 -7.29 5.17
CA ILE A 66 -11.69 -7.43 4.34
C ILE A 66 -10.58 -8.17 5.09
N GLU A 67 -10.32 -7.82 6.34
CA GLU A 67 -9.30 -8.46 7.18
C GLU A 67 -9.60 -9.94 7.40
N THR A 68 -10.85 -10.25 7.74
CA THR A 68 -11.33 -11.63 7.91
C THR A 68 -11.21 -12.42 6.61
N ALA A 69 -11.67 -11.88 5.48
CA ALA A 69 -11.57 -12.59 4.19
C ALA A 69 -10.11 -12.82 3.76
N LYS A 70 -9.23 -11.85 3.98
CA LYS A 70 -7.79 -12.02 3.73
C LYS A 70 -7.20 -13.11 4.63
N LYS A 71 -7.51 -13.08 5.92
CA LYS A 71 -7.05 -14.09 6.88
C LYS A 71 -7.46 -15.48 6.43
N TYR A 72 -8.75 -15.71 6.18
CA TYR A 72 -9.24 -17.00 5.71
C TYR A 72 -8.55 -17.46 4.44
N PHE A 73 -8.44 -16.58 3.44
CA PHE A 73 -7.79 -16.90 2.17
C PHE A 73 -6.33 -17.34 2.37
N TYR A 74 -5.54 -16.59 3.15
CA TYR A 74 -4.14 -16.92 3.35
C TYR A 74 -3.91 -18.10 4.29
N CYS A 75 -4.76 -18.29 5.32
CA CYS A 75 -4.73 -19.49 6.16
C CYS A 75 -4.98 -20.74 5.29
N TYR A 76 -6.06 -20.74 4.52
CA TYR A 76 -6.38 -21.80 3.58
C TYR A 76 -5.24 -22.06 2.59
N LYS A 77 -4.69 -21.00 1.99
CA LYS A 77 -3.59 -21.11 1.03
C LYS A 77 -2.31 -21.70 1.65
N ILE A 78 -2.05 -21.41 2.93
CA ILE A 78 -0.93 -21.99 3.67
C ILE A 78 -1.18 -23.47 3.95
N GLU A 79 -2.41 -23.84 4.34
CA GLU A 79 -2.81 -25.23 4.58
C GLU A 79 -2.74 -26.09 3.31
N GLU A 80 -3.06 -25.53 2.13
CA GLU A 80 -2.91 -26.22 0.84
C GLU A 80 -1.45 -26.42 0.40
N CYS A 81 -0.48 -25.77 1.03
CA CYS A 81 0.92 -25.87 0.62
C CYS A 81 1.54 -27.19 1.08
N VAL A 82 1.73 -28.13 0.15
CA VAL A 82 2.41 -29.41 0.42
C VAL A 82 3.94 -29.26 0.49
N THR A 83 4.52 -28.37 -0.33
CA THR A 83 5.98 -28.21 -0.44
C THR A 83 6.48 -26.96 0.29
N SER A 84 7.65 -27.07 0.93
CA SER A 84 8.36 -25.95 1.58
C SER A 84 8.56 -24.75 0.65
N LYS A 85 8.82 -24.98 -0.64
CA LYS A 85 8.92 -23.93 -1.67
C LYS A 85 7.61 -23.16 -1.88
N ALA A 86 6.48 -23.87 -1.90
CA ALA A 86 5.16 -23.23 -2.06
C ALA A 86 4.84 -22.35 -0.84
N LEU A 87 5.09 -22.88 0.36
CA LEU A 87 4.93 -22.12 1.61
C LEU A 87 5.83 -20.89 1.65
N TYR A 88 7.10 -21.03 1.29
CA TYR A 88 8.05 -19.92 1.22
C TYR A 88 7.59 -18.84 0.24
N ASN A 89 7.05 -19.22 -0.92
CA ASN A 89 6.50 -18.26 -1.88
C ASN A 89 5.32 -17.49 -1.28
N VAL A 90 4.39 -18.16 -0.59
CA VAL A 90 3.28 -17.50 0.11
C VAL A 90 3.80 -16.54 1.18
N ALA A 91 4.77 -16.96 2.00
CA ALA A 91 5.41 -16.11 3.00
C ALA A 91 6.10 -14.87 2.39
N ASN A 92 6.77 -15.03 1.24
CA ASN A 92 7.37 -13.92 0.50
C ASN A 92 6.33 -12.92 -0.02
N THR A 93 5.17 -13.40 -0.50
CA THR A 93 4.08 -12.51 -0.91
C THR A 93 3.53 -11.70 0.27
N LEU A 94 3.39 -12.31 1.45
CA LEU A 94 2.92 -11.64 2.66
C LEU A 94 3.95 -10.64 3.21
N SER A 95 5.24 -10.94 3.06
CA SER A 95 6.35 -10.09 3.51
C SER A 95 6.64 -8.91 2.58
N GLY A 96 5.82 -8.69 1.54
CA GLY A 96 6.02 -7.59 0.58
C GLY A 96 7.20 -7.78 -0.38
N LYS A 97 7.87 -8.94 -0.36
CA LYS A 97 8.98 -9.30 -1.26
C LYS A 97 8.50 -9.84 -2.61
N GLY A 98 7.23 -10.23 -2.72
CA GLY A 98 6.69 -10.96 -3.88
C GLY A 98 6.19 -10.09 -5.05
N GLY A 99 6.28 -8.77 -4.99
CA GLY A 99 5.81 -7.87 -6.06
C GLY A 99 6.90 -7.00 -6.68
N SER A 100 8.07 -7.01 -6.06
CA SER A 100 9.25 -6.33 -6.56
C SER A 100 10.37 -7.35 -6.49
N SER A 101 10.77 -7.84 -7.65
CA SER A 101 12.19 -7.74 -7.96
C SER A 101 12.58 -6.26 -7.81
N SER A 102 12.67 -5.80 -6.57
CA SER A 102 13.89 -5.16 -6.17
C SER A 102 14.94 -6.30 -6.22
N GLN A 103 15.40 -6.81 -7.38
CA GLN A 103 16.38 -6.05 -8.15
C GLN A 103 16.38 -4.60 -7.66
N GLY A 104 16.93 -4.40 -6.45
CA GLY A 104 17.56 -3.14 -6.16
C GLY A 104 18.42 -2.99 -7.38
N SER A 105 17.97 -2.14 -8.29
CA SER A 105 18.68 -1.89 -9.51
C SER A 105 20.02 -1.47 -8.96
N ILE A 106 21.01 -2.35 -9.11
CA ILE A 106 22.38 -1.94 -8.93
C ILE A 106 22.41 -0.69 -9.80
N PRO A 107 22.70 0.50 -9.24
CA PRO A 107 22.60 1.74 -9.98
C PRO A 107 23.30 1.50 -11.32
N GLN A 108 22.55 1.57 -12.42
CA GLN A 108 22.98 1.15 -13.76
C GLN A 108 24.05 2.10 -14.34
N THR A 109 24.79 2.81 -13.49
CA THR A 109 25.60 3.97 -13.84
C THR A 109 27.01 3.89 -13.30
N ILE A 110 27.45 2.74 -12.76
CA ILE A 110 28.86 2.56 -12.44
C ILE A 110 29.51 1.72 -13.54
N PRO A 111 30.25 2.32 -14.48
CA PRO A 111 31.05 1.56 -15.42
C PRO A 111 32.08 0.73 -14.62
N ALA A 112 32.35 -0.50 -15.10
CA ALA A 112 33.04 -1.53 -14.31
C ALA A 112 34.47 -1.12 -13.89
N ASP A 113 35.09 -0.22 -14.66
CA ASP A 113 36.40 0.38 -14.41
C ASP A 113 36.44 1.26 -13.15
N GLN A 114 35.34 1.94 -12.82
CA GLN A 114 35.27 2.85 -11.66
C GLN A 114 34.76 2.19 -10.38
N LEU A 115 34.32 0.93 -10.46
CA LEU A 115 33.71 0.24 -9.33
C LEU A 115 34.71 -0.03 -8.20
N ALA A 116 35.91 -0.52 -8.54
CA ALA A 116 36.95 -0.85 -7.57
C ALA A 116 37.43 0.40 -6.81
N GLU A 117 37.62 1.51 -7.52
CA GLU A 117 38.08 2.77 -6.94
C GLU A 117 37.04 3.37 -5.98
N ARG A 118 35.75 3.31 -6.33
CA ARG A 118 34.68 3.77 -5.44
C ARG A 118 34.54 2.91 -4.19
N PHE A 119 34.73 1.59 -4.28
CA PHE A 119 34.75 0.72 -3.10
C PHE A 119 35.91 1.06 -2.17
N ALA A 120 37.12 1.29 -2.73
CA ALA A 120 38.28 1.70 -1.96
C ALA A 120 38.07 3.08 -1.28
N ALA A 121 37.48 4.04 -2.00
CA ALA A 121 37.13 5.35 -1.45
C ALA A 121 36.11 5.26 -0.31
N ALA A 122 35.08 4.41 -0.43
CA ALA A 122 34.08 4.22 0.62
C ALA A 122 34.68 3.58 1.89
N ALA A 123 35.52 2.56 1.74
CA ALA A 123 36.18 1.90 2.86
C ALA A 123 37.13 2.85 3.62
N THR A 124 37.89 3.67 2.88
CA THR A 124 38.79 4.66 3.49
C THR A 124 38.03 5.80 4.17
N ALA A 125 36.93 6.28 3.58
CA ALA A 125 36.05 7.26 4.21
C ALA A 125 35.43 6.73 5.50
N ALA A 126 34.95 5.49 5.52
CA ALA A 126 34.40 4.84 6.72
C ALA A 126 35.46 4.70 7.83
N ALA A 127 36.67 4.26 7.48
CA ALA A 127 37.78 4.17 8.43
C ALA A 127 38.21 5.56 8.95
N LYS A 128 38.10 6.62 8.15
CA LYS A 128 38.36 8.00 8.58
C LYS A 128 37.26 8.51 9.53
N ALA A 129 35.99 8.24 9.23
CA ALA A 129 34.85 8.59 10.09
C ALA A 129 34.91 7.90 11.45
N ALA A 130 35.30 6.62 11.49
CA ALA A 130 35.51 5.87 12.73
C ALA A 130 36.64 6.47 13.59
N ARG A 131 37.67 7.05 12.96
CA ARG A 131 38.78 7.72 13.64
C ARG A 131 38.46 9.14 14.08
N SER A 132 37.56 9.85 13.40
CA SER A 132 37.15 11.22 13.74
C SER A 132 36.00 11.30 14.75
N GLY A 133 35.44 10.17 15.21
CA GLY A 133 34.45 10.13 16.30
C GLY A 133 33.12 10.84 15.99
N THR A 134 32.81 11.12 14.72
CA THR A 134 31.57 11.81 14.35
C THR A 134 30.43 10.81 14.26
N SER A 135 29.72 10.58 15.36
CA SER A 135 28.41 9.95 15.33
C SER A 135 27.44 10.83 14.52
N PRO A 136 26.74 10.30 13.50
CA PRO A 136 25.64 11.03 12.89
C PRO A 136 24.58 11.24 13.96
N SER A 137 24.26 12.50 14.26
CA SER A 137 23.12 12.85 15.11
C SER A 137 21.86 12.20 14.53
N SER A 138 21.36 11.19 15.21
CA SER A 138 20.13 10.50 14.85
C SER A 138 18.97 11.46 15.08
N HIS A 139 18.62 12.27 14.07
CA HIS A 139 17.35 12.98 14.02
C HIS A 139 16.22 11.95 13.93
N ARG A 140 15.78 11.50 15.10
CA ARG A 140 14.63 10.63 15.27
C ARG A 140 13.40 11.47 14.97
N HIS A 141 12.78 11.28 13.80
CA HIS A 141 11.44 11.79 13.55
C HIS A 141 10.50 11.19 14.60
N HIS A 142 10.10 12.00 15.58
CA HIS A 142 8.99 11.67 16.47
C HIS A 142 7.71 11.73 15.62
N ASN A 143 7.18 10.54 15.29
CA ASN A 143 5.83 10.42 14.78
C ASN A 143 4.85 10.59 15.95
N SER A 144 4.48 11.83 16.23
CA SER A 144 3.45 12.17 17.20
C SER A 144 2.07 11.84 16.63
N ASN A 145 1.67 10.57 16.65
CA ASN A 145 0.25 10.22 16.61
C ASN A 145 -0.31 10.37 18.03
N ASN A 146 -0.68 11.61 18.35
CA ASN A 146 -1.41 11.95 19.56
C ASN A 146 -2.84 11.39 19.47
N ILE A 147 -3.06 10.25 20.12
CA ILE A 147 -4.40 9.76 20.45
C ILE A 147 -4.73 10.37 21.81
N ASN A 148 -5.45 11.49 21.81
CA ASN A 148 -6.18 11.93 23.00
C ASN A 148 -7.20 10.83 23.32
N ASN A 149 -6.95 10.12 24.41
CA ASN A 149 -7.96 9.32 25.09
C ASN A 149 -8.14 9.95 26.47
N ASP A 150 -8.97 11.00 26.52
CA ASP A 150 -9.43 11.55 27.79
C ASP A 150 -10.30 10.50 28.49
N GLY A 151 -9.95 10.28 29.75
CA GLY A 151 -10.44 9.18 30.58
C GLY A 151 -11.92 9.29 30.95
N ILE A 152 -12.51 8.12 31.11
CA ILE A 152 -13.60 7.90 32.06
C ILE A 152 -13.27 6.58 32.76
N ASN A 153 -12.67 6.68 33.95
CA ASN A 153 -12.87 5.68 34.98
C ASN A 153 -12.63 6.34 36.35
N GLN A 154 -13.68 6.92 36.89
CA GLN A 154 -14.25 6.62 38.22
C GLN A 154 -15.65 7.22 38.28
#